data_AF-A0A936TKR9-F1
#
_entry.id   AF-A0A936TKR9-F1
#
_cell.length_a   1.000
_cell.length_b   1.000
_cell.length_c   1.000
_cell.angle_alpha   90.00
_cell.angle_beta   90.00
_cell.angle_gamma   90.00
#
_symmetry.space_group_name_H-M   'P 1'
#
loop_
_entity.id
_entity.type
_entity.pdbx_description
1 polymer ?
#
loop_
_entity_poly.entity_id
_entity_poly.type
_entity_poly.pdbx_seq_one_letter_code
_entity_poly.pdbx_strand_id
1 'polypeptide(L)' 'MLKDRASKDDNGAVRKAAVQELARGWKDDPGTLPLLKDRASKDEDNDVRQAAVQELARTIPALAVAQRPRLEG' A
#
# COMPACT_ATOMS: atom_id res chain seq x y z
N MET A 1 -15.42 -8.19 3.27
CA MET A 1 -14.25 -8.46 2.40
C MET A 1 -12.99 -7.85 3.03
N LEU A 2 -11.77 -8.22 2.60
CA LEU A 2 -10.53 -7.61 3.12
C LEU A 2 -10.49 -6.09 2.91
N LYS A 3 -10.99 -5.59 1.77
CA LYS A 3 -11.09 -4.14 1.50
C LYS A 3 -11.99 -3.41 2.51
N ASP A 4 -13.06 -4.05 2.98
CA ASP A 4 -13.93 -3.48 4.02
C ASP A 4 -13.20 -3.45 5.36
N ARG A 5 -12.52 -4.55 5.72
CA ARG A 5 -11.75 -4.64 6.96
C ARG A 5 -10.61 -3.64 6.99
N ALA A 6 -9.89 -3.48 5.88
CA ALA A 6 -8.84 -2.48 5.74
C ALA A 6 -9.36 -1.03 5.74
N SER A 7 -10.68 -0.80 5.66
CA SER A 7 -11.26 0.55 5.56
C SER A 7 -12.16 0.99 6.68
N LYS A 8 -12.85 0.06 7.34
CA LYS A 8 -13.94 0.38 8.25
C LYS A 8 -13.90 -0.41 9.56
N ASP A 9 -12.94 -1.33 9.71
CA ASP A 9 -12.83 -2.06 10.97
C ASP A 9 -12.37 -1.10 12.07
N ASP A 10 -13.03 -1.10 13.21
CA ASP A 10 -12.68 -0.21 14.33
C ASP A 10 -11.31 -0.57 14.92
N ASN A 11 -10.89 -1.84 14.80
CA ASN A 11 -9.62 -2.31 15.32
C ASN A 11 -8.48 -2.05 14.34
N GLY A 12 -7.54 -1.18 14.72
CA GLY A 12 -6.35 -0.87 13.94
C GLY A 12 -5.48 -2.09 13.62
N ALA A 13 -5.39 -3.09 14.49
CA ALA A 13 -4.66 -4.32 14.21
C ALA A 13 -5.32 -5.13 13.07
N VAL A 14 -6.65 -5.15 13.01
CA VAL A 14 -7.40 -5.81 11.92
C VAL A 14 -7.20 -5.03 10.62
N ARG A 15 -7.28 -3.70 10.67
CA ARG A 15 -7.01 -2.85 9.49
C ARG A 15 -5.59 -3.07 8.96
N LYS A 16 -4.59 -3.08 9.85
CA LYS A 16 -3.17 -3.33 9.53
C LYS A 16 -2.97 -4.68 8.84
N ALA A 17 -3.52 -5.75 9.42
CA ALA A 17 -3.44 -7.09 8.83
C ALA A 17 -4.08 -7.13 7.44
N ALA A 18 -5.27 -6.54 7.29
CA ALA A 18 -5.96 -6.49 6.00
C ALA A 18 -5.19 -5.67 4.95
N VAL A 19 -4.58 -4.54 5.34
CA VAL A 19 -3.68 -3.73 4.50
C VAL A 19 -2.50 -4.56 3.98
N GLN A 20 -1.83 -5.31 4.86
CA GLN A 20 -0.68 -6.14 4.50
C GLN A 20 -1.08 -7.28 3.56
N GLU A 21 -2.18 -7.98 3.84
CA GLU A 21 -2.64 -9.08 3.01
C GLU A 21 -3.12 -8.60 1.63
N LEU A 22 -3.81 -7.46 1.56
CA LEU A 22 -4.18 -6.83 0.28
C LEU A 22 -2.95 -6.49 -0.56
N ALA A 23 -1.93 -5.89 0.04
CA ALA A 23 -0.70 -5.54 -0.67
C ALA A 23 0.06 -6.77 -1.20
N ARG A 24 0.08 -7.87 -0.44
CA ARG A 24 0.83 -9.09 -0.82
C ARG A 24 0.09 -9.96 -1.83
N GLY A 25 -1.21 -10.15 -1.63
CA GLY A 25 -2.02 -11.07 -2.42
C GLY A 25 -2.72 -10.42 -3.63
N TRP A 26 -2.95 -9.11 -3.59
CA TRP A 26 -3.78 -8.39 -4.58
C TRP A 26 -3.15 -7.08 -5.02
N LYS A 27 -1.82 -7.01 -5.15
CA LYS A 27 -1.10 -5.81 -5.62
C LYS A 27 -1.57 -5.30 -7.00
N ASP A 28 -2.01 -6.19 -7.88
CA ASP A 28 -2.44 -5.88 -9.24
C ASP A 28 -3.95 -5.56 -9.31
N ASP A 29 -4.68 -5.69 -8.19
CA ASP A 29 -6.07 -5.24 -8.13
C ASP A 29 -6.12 -3.69 -8.11
N PRO A 30 -6.94 -3.07 -8.99
CA PRO A 30 -6.96 -1.63 -9.16
C PRO A 30 -7.42 -0.86 -7.91
N GLY A 31 -8.10 -1.51 -6.98
CA GLY A 31 -8.55 -0.93 -5.71
C GLY A 31 -7.52 -1.03 -4.58
N THR A 32 -6.49 -1.86 -4.71
CA THR A 32 -5.48 -2.04 -3.66
C THR A 32 -4.60 -0.81 -3.50
N LEU A 33 -4.02 -0.29 -4.60
CA LEU A 33 -3.11 0.85 -4.52
C LEU A 33 -3.78 2.13 -3.99
N PRO A 34 -5.00 2.53 -4.42
CA PRO A 34 -5.72 3.65 -3.83
C PRO A 34 -6.00 3.46 -2.34
N LEU A 35 -6.38 2.25 -1.91
CA LEU A 35 -6.64 1.95 -0.51
C LEU A 35 -5.36 2.10 0.33
N LEU A 36 -4.23 1.58 -0.13
CA LEU A 36 -2.94 1.73 0.57
C LEU A 36 -2.54 3.21 0.71
N LYS A 37 -2.71 4.02 -0.34
CA LYS A 37 -2.44 5.47 -0.27
C LYS A 37 -3.34 6.17 0.74
N ASP A 38 -4.63 5.85 0.76
CA ASP A 38 -5.56 6.45 1.71
C ASP A 38 -5.19 6.07 3.16
N ARG A 39 -4.88 4.78 3.41
CA ARG A 39 -4.42 4.32 4.72
C ARG A 39 -3.10 4.93 5.15
N ALA A 40 -2.14 5.10 4.24
CA ALA A 40 -0.87 5.76 4.53
C ALA A 40 -1.06 7.23 4.94
N SER A 41 -2.04 7.93 4.36
CA SER A 41 -2.23 9.38 4.58
C SER A 41 -3.22 9.72 5.69
N LYS A 42 -4.26 8.92 5.91
CA LYS A 42 -5.44 9.34 6.70
C LYS A 42 -5.84 8.38 7.82
N ASP A 43 -5.27 7.18 7.91
CA ASP A 43 -5.67 6.27 8.98
C ASP A 43 -5.33 6.86 10.35
N GLU A 44 -6.26 6.77 11.29
CA GLU A 44 -6.09 7.31 12.64
C GLU A 44 -5.00 6.57 13.42
N ASP A 45 -4.77 5.29 13.10
CA ASP A 45 -3.80 4.44 13.76
C ASP A 45 -2.42 4.53 13.07
N ASN A 46 -1.41 4.92 13.85
CA ASN A 46 -0.03 5.07 13.39
C ASN A 46 0.53 3.77 12.80
N ASP A 47 0.18 2.62 13.37
CA ASP A 47 0.67 1.31 12.93
C ASP A 47 0.09 0.93 11.57
N VAL A 48 -1.16 1.32 11.31
CA VAL A 48 -1.82 1.13 10.01
C VAL A 48 -1.18 2.03 8.96
N ARG A 49 -0.94 3.31 9.30
CA ARG A 49 -0.24 4.24 8.39
C ARG A 49 1.16 3.73 8.05
N GLN A 50 1.91 3.27 9.05
CA GLN A 50 3.25 2.72 8.85
C GLN A 50 3.23 1.48 7.96
N ALA A 51 2.33 0.53 8.21
CA ALA A 51 2.21 -0.66 7.38
C ALA A 51 1.87 -0.29 5.93
N ALA A 52 0.95 0.63 5.71
CA ALA A 52 0.59 1.09 4.37
C ALA A 52 1.78 1.75 3.63
N VAL A 53 2.56 2.61 4.31
CA VAL A 53 3.79 3.20 3.73
C VAL A 53 4.83 2.14 3.39
N GLN A 54 5.05 1.17 4.27
CA GLN A 54 6.00 0.08 4.04
C GLN A 54 5.59 -0.77 2.83
N GLU A 55 4.31 -1.13 2.73
CA GLU A 55 3.82 -1.93 1.62
C GLU A 55 3.78 -1.14 0.30
N LEU A 56 3.52 0.17 0.33
CA LEU A 56 3.69 1.05 -0.84
C LEU A 56 5.15 1.07 -1.34
N ALA A 57 6.12 1.17 -0.42
CA ALA A 57 7.53 1.14 -0.76
C ALA A 57 8.00 -0.22 -1.30
N ARG A 58 7.35 -1.32 -0.90
CA ARG A 58 7.60 -2.67 -1.46
C ARG A 58 6.94 -2.86 -2.83
N THR A 59 5.76 -2.29 -3.02
CA THR A 59 4.96 -2.46 -4.25
C THR A 59 5.46 -1.57 -5.39
N ILE A 60 6.07 -0.43 -5.08
CA ILE A 60 6.78 0.40 -6.06
C ILE A 60 8.23 -0.10 -6.11
N PRO A 61 8.66 -0.89 -7.10
CA PRO A 61 10.07 -1.23 -7.20
C PRO A 61 10.86 0.07 -7.38
N ALA A 62 12.01 0.18 -6.70
CA ALA A 62 12.96 1.28 -6.77
C ALA A 62 13.51 1.58 -8.20
N LEU A 63 12.99 0.91 -9.23
CA LEU A 63 13.44 0.92 -10.61
C LEU A 63 12.66 1.86 -11.54
N ALA A 64 11.62 2.56 -11.09
CA ALA A 64 11.00 3.61 -11.91
C ALA A 64 11.91 4.85 -12.12
N VAL A 65 13.09 4.90 -11.48
CA VAL A 65 14.11 5.95 -11.69
C VAL A 65 15.17 5.52 -12.72
N ALA A 66 15.20 4.27 -13.18
CA ALA A 66 16.24 3.72 -14.06
C ALA A 66 15.86 3.68 -15.56
N GLN A 67 14.97 4.54 -16.01
CA GLN A 67 14.73 4.78 -17.44
C GLN A 67 15.08 6.23 -17.81
N ARG A 68 16.38 6.57 -17.75
CA ARG A 68 16.92 7.57 -18.67
C ARG A 68 17.55 6.79 -19.83
N PRO A 69 17.10 6.95 -21.08
CA PRO A 69 17.85 6.39 -22.19
C PRO A 69 19.24 7.02 -22.16
N ARG A 70 20.25 6.15 -22.17
CA ARG A 70 21.63 6.53 -22.44
C ARG A 70 21.64 7.10 -23.86
N LEU A 71 21.70 8.42 -23.99
CA LEU A 71 22.09 9.04 -25.25
C LEU A 71 23.59 8.83 -25.38
N GLU A 72 23.98 7.75 -26.05
CA GLU A 72 25.29 7.70 -26.72
C GLU A 72 25.09 8.21 -28.14
N GLY A 73 25.96 9.15 -28.55
CA GLY A 73 25.98 9.78 -29.86
C GLY A 73 26.01 11.29 -29.78
#